data_AF-A0A6C1RQ93-F1
#
_entry.id   AF-A0A6C1RQ93-F1
#
_cell.length_a   1.000
_cell.length_b   1.000
_cell.length_c   1.000
_cell.angle_alpha   90.00
_cell.angle_beta   90.00
_cell.angle_gamma   90.00
#
_symmetry.space_group_name_H-M   'P 1'
#
loop_
_entity.id
_entity.type
_entity.pdbx_description
1 polymer ?
#
loop_
_entity_poly.entity_id
_entity_poly.type
_entity_poly.pdbx_seq_one_letter_code
_entity_poly.pdbx_strand_id
1 'polypeptide(L)'
;MSNDSAIADRTHIKSAARSFAAAIAETAAVREYSAAVDAVRADDNALQLLQQLQQLRQTLQMNAGWDNSDSPERQRLEELEAEVAQHPVLQRFFASQKTMIDELHSINDRLRQRLGFDFASLARPACNCG
;
A
#
# COMPACT_ATOMS: atom_id res chain seq x y z
N MET A 1 -2.68 11.24 -43.68
CA MET A 1 -3.64 11.72 -42.67
C MET A 1 -3.84 10.73 -41.51
N SER A 2 -2.86 9.88 -41.16
CA SER A 2 -3.07 8.80 -40.17
C SER A 2 -2.43 9.02 -38.79
N ASN A 3 -1.60 10.06 -38.60
CA ASN A 3 -0.88 10.29 -37.34
C ASN A 3 -1.66 11.18 -36.35
N ASP A 4 -2.44 12.14 -36.84
CA ASP A 4 -3.17 13.11 -36.01
C ASP A 4 -4.31 12.45 -35.20
N SER A 5 -5.03 11.50 -35.81
CA SER A 5 -6.10 10.75 -35.14
C SER A 5 -5.58 9.89 -33.99
N ALA A 6 -4.44 9.20 -34.18
CA ALA A 6 -3.82 8.37 -33.15
C ALA A 6 -3.24 9.19 -31.98
N ILE A 7 -2.77 10.42 -32.24
CA ILE A 7 -2.27 11.34 -31.21
C ILE A 7 -3.43 11.97 -30.43
N ALA A 8 -4.53 12.33 -31.10
CA ALA A 8 -5.75 12.80 -30.47
C ALA A 8 -6.33 11.73 -29.53
N ASP A 9 -6.42 10.48 -30.00
CA ASP A 9 -6.96 9.35 -29.24
C ASP A 9 -6.10 9.03 -27.99
N ARG A 10 -4.77 9.04 -28.12
CA ARG A 10 -3.86 8.92 -26.96
C ARG A 10 -4.00 10.07 -25.96
N THR A 11 -4.26 11.28 -26.44
CA THR A 11 -4.47 12.44 -25.57
C THR A 11 -5.77 12.31 -24.80
N HIS A 12 -6.85 11.83 -25.45
CA HIS A 12 -8.12 11.53 -24.80
C HIS A 12 -7.98 10.43 -23.73
N ILE A 13 -7.29 9.33 -24.02
CA ILE A 13 -7.04 8.26 -23.04
C ILE A 13 -6.26 8.78 -21.83
N LYS A 14 -5.20 9.58 -22.04
CA LYS A 14 -4.44 10.19 -20.94
C LYS A 14 -5.29 11.13 -20.09
N SER A 15 -6.15 11.92 -20.72
CA SER A 15 -7.08 12.80 -20.00
C SER A 15 -8.07 12.00 -19.17
N ALA A 16 -8.68 10.95 -19.76
CA ALA A 16 -9.61 10.07 -19.05
C ALA A 16 -8.94 9.37 -17.86
N ALA A 17 -7.71 8.87 -18.04
CA ALA A 17 -6.94 8.25 -16.96
C ALA A 17 -6.64 9.22 -15.80
N ARG A 18 -6.33 10.48 -16.11
CA ARG A 18 -6.11 11.52 -15.09
C ARG A 18 -7.41 11.86 -14.34
N SER A 19 -8.51 12.06 -15.05
CA SER A 19 -9.81 12.32 -14.42
C SER A 19 -10.25 11.15 -13.55
N PHE A 20 -9.98 9.91 -13.99
CA PHE A 20 -10.25 8.72 -13.22
C PHE A 20 -9.39 8.65 -11.95
N ALA A 21 -8.08 8.89 -12.05
CA ALA A 21 -7.20 8.95 -10.89
C ALA A 21 -7.62 10.04 -9.88
N ALA A 22 -8.06 11.21 -10.37
CA ALA A 22 -8.59 12.28 -9.54
C ALA A 22 -9.88 11.85 -8.81
N ALA A 23 -10.79 11.16 -9.50
CA ALA A 23 -12.02 10.64 -8.89
C ALA A 23 -11.72 9.58 -7.80
N ILE A 24 -10.70 8.73 -8.02
CA ILE A 24 -10.26 7.76 -7.01
C ILE A 24 -9.69 8.49 -5.78
N ALA A 25 -8.89 9.54 -5.98
CA ALA A 25 -8.34 10.33 -4.88
C ALA A 25 -9.42 10.98 -4.01
N GLU A 26 -10.58 11.28 -4.60
CA GLU A 26 -11.75 11.82 -3.90
C GLU A 26 -12.65 10.75 -3.26
N THR A 27 -12.27 9.48 -3.28
CA THR A 27 -13.00 8.45 -2.52
C THR A 27 -12.81 8.63 -1.02
N ALA A 28 -13.82 8.26 -0.24
CA ALA A 28 -13.72 8.32 1.22
C ALA A 28 -12.54 7.49 1.75
N ALA A 29 -12.29 6.32 1.15
CA ALA A 29 -11.20 5.43 1.56
C ALA A 29 -9.80 6.05 1.35
N VAL A 30 -9.57 6.70 0.20
CA VAL A 30 -8.27 7.35 -0.07
C VAL A 30 -8.08 8.58 0.80
N ARG A 31 -9.12 9.40 1.00
CA ARG A 31 -9.05 10.57 1.90
C ARG A 31 -8.79 10.16 3.34
N GLU A 32 -9.46 9.12 3.82
CA GLU A 32 -9.26 8.63 5.19
C GLU A 32 -7.85 8.07 5.40
N TYR A 33 -7.32 7.32 4.43
CA TYR A 33 -5.92 6.87 4.48
C TYR A 33 -4.94 8.05 4.48
N SER A 34 -5.17 9.07 3.64
CA SER A 34 -4.32 10.28 3.65
C SER A 34 -4.34 10.98 5.01
N ALA A 35 -5.53 11.14 5.61
CA ALA A 35 -5.65 11.73 6.94
C ALA A 35 -4.96 10.89 8.02
N ALA A 36 -5.03 9.56 7.93
CA ALA A 36 -4.34 8.66 8.85
C ALA A 36 -2.81 8.72 8.68
N VAL A 37 -2.31 8.86 7.44
CA VAL A 37 -0.88 9.10 7.17
C VAL A 37 -0.42 10.39 7.85
N ASP A 38 -1.18 11.48 7.72
CA ASP A 38 -0.84 12.75 8.34
C ASP A 38 -0.89 12.66 9.88
N ALA A 39 -1.84 11.90 10.44
CA ALA A 39 -1.90 11.63 11.87
C ALA A 39 -0.67 10.85 12.37
N VAL A 40 -0.20 9.84 11.63
CA VAL A 40 1.05 9.11 11.96
C VAL A 40 2.25 10.06 11.92
N ARG A 41 2.33 10.93 10.91
CA ARG A 41 3.45 11.88 10.77
C ARG A 41 3.49 12.93 11.89
N ALA A 42 2.35 13.25 12.46
CA ALA A 42 2.22 14.19 13.57
C ALA A 42 2.43 13.53 14.95
N ASP A 43 2.55 12.20 15.01
CA ASP A 43 2.69 11.44 16.24
C ASP A 43 4.10 10.83 16.34
N ASP A 44 4.94 11.45 17.16
CA ASP A 44 6.33 11.02 17.38
C ASP A 44 6.42 9.59 17.95
N ASN A 45 5.46 9.17 18.78
CA ASN A 45 5.45 7.83 19.36
C ASN A 45 5.14 6.80 18.26
N ALA A 46 4.14 7.06 17.43
CA ALA A 46 3.80 6.21 16.29
C ALA A 46 4.99 6.04 15.34
N LEU A 47 5.71 7.12 15.03
CA LEU A 47 6.92 7.08 14.19
C LEU A 47 8.03 6.26 14.83
N GLN A 48 8.27 6.43 16.13
CA GLN A 48 9.29 5.67 16.86
C GLN A 48 8.98 4.18 16.88
N LEU A 49 7.74 3.79 17.17
CA LEU A 49 7.30 2.40 17.17
C LEU A 49 7.53 1.74 15.79
N LEU A 50 7.16 2.42 14.71
CA LEU A 50 7.37 1.92 13.34
C LEU A 50 8.86 1.76 13.01
N GLN A 51 9.70 2.72 13.41
CA GLN A 51 11.15 2.65 13.19
C GLN A 51 11.79 1.49 13.96
N GLN A 52 11.45 1.34 15.24
CA GLN A 52 11.95 0.22 16.06
C GLN A 52 11.51 -1.12 15.48
N LEU A 53 10.27 -1.22 15.02
CA LEU A 53 9.73 -2.46 14.44
C LEU A 53 10.49 -2.82 13.16
N GLN A 54 10.74 -1.84 12.29
CA GLN A 54 11.50 -2.05 11.06
C GLN A 54 12.94 -2.48 11.35
N GLN A 55 13.62 -1.81 12.28
CA GLN A 55 15.00 -2.14 12.66
C GLN A 55 15.09 -3.57 13.22
N LEU A 56 14.19 -3.95 14.12
CA LEU A 56 14.21 -5.28 14.73
C LEU A 56 13.91 -6.39 13.71
N ARG A 57 12.95 -6.17 12.81
CA ARG A 57 12.70 -7.10 11.70
C ARG A 57 13.90 -7.26 10.77
N GLN A 58 14.61 -6.18 10.47
CA GLN A 58 15.83 -6.22 9.66
C GLN A 58 16.94 -7.02 10.37
N THR A 59 17.15 -6.78 11.67
CA THR A 59 18.10 -7.54 12.49
C THR A 59 17.79 -9.04 12.48
N LEU A 60 16.52 -9.41 12.68
CA LEU A 60 16.09 -10.80 12.64
C LEU A 60 16.23 -11.43 11.24
N GLN A 61 15.97 -10.68 10.16
CA GLN A 61 16.20 -11.17 8.79
C GLN A 61 17.68 -11.43 8.51
N MET A 62 18.59 -10.56 8.96
CA MET A 62 20.03 -10.77 8.83
C MET A 62 20.51 -12.00 9.60
N ASN A 63 19.87 -12.28 10.75
CA ASN A 63 20.22 -13.39 11.62
C ASN A 63 19.41 -14.67 11.32
N ALA A 64 18.53 -14.69 10.31
CA ALA A 64 17.60 -15.79 10.03
C ALA A 64 18.29 -17.12 9.66
N GLY A 65 19.58 -17.10 9.31
CA GLY A 65 20.40 -18.31 9.09
C GLY A 65 20.87 -19.00 10.38
N TRP A 66 20.70 -18.37 11.54
CA TRP A 66 20.92 -18.96 12.86
C TRP A 66 19.57 -19.32 13.49
N ASP A 67 19.51 -20.45 14.21
CA ASP A 67 18.31 -20.84 14.95
C ASP A 67 18.07 -19.85 16.10
N ASN A 68 17.26 -18.84 15.81
CA ASN A 68 16.90 -17.76 16.72
C ASN A 68 15.46 -17.92 17.24
N SER A 69 14.97 -19.15 17.29
CA SER A 69 13.59 -19.48 17.65
C SER A 69 13.16 -18.98 19.03
N ASP A 70 14.11 -18.94 19.98
CA ASP A 70 13.88 -18.53 21.38
C ASP A 70 14.77 -17.33 21.76
N SER A 71 15.10 -16.50 20.78
CA SER A 71 15.99 -15.35 20.98
C SER A 71 15.27 -14.18 21.68
N PRO A 72 15.95 -13.41 22.55
CA PRO A 72 15.41 -12.19 23.15
C PRO A 72 14.85 -11.21 22.10
N GLU A 73 15.44 -11.19 20.90
CA GLU A 73 15.03 -10.38 19.77
C GLU A 73 13.64 -10.78 19.23
N ARG A 74 13.29 -12.08 19.24
CA ARG A 74 11.95 -12.53 18.88
C ARG A 74 10.92 -12.13 19.92
N GLN A 75 11.22 -12.32 21.21
CA GLN A 75 10.32 -11.87 22.27
C GLN A 75 10.09 -10.36 22.19
N ARG A 76 11.15 -9.58 21.94
CA ARG A 76 11.03 -8.13 21.75
C ARG A 76 10.23 -7.76 20.51
N LEU A 77 10.28 -8.57 19.44
CA LEU A 77 9.47 -8.37 18.24
C LEU A 77 7.99 -8.54 18.56
N GLU A 78 7.62 -9.60 19.27
CA GLU A 78 6.24 -9.87 19.66
C GLU A 78 5.67 -8.76 20.56
N GLU A 79 6.44 -8.28 21.54
CA GLU A 79 6.07 -7.14 22.38
C GLU A 79 5.82 -5.89 21.54
N LEU A 80 6.76 -5.57 20.64
CA LEU A 80 6.68 -4.36 19.82
C LEU A 80 5.55 -4.43 18.78
N GLU A 81 5.28 -5.61 18.23
CA GLU A 81 4.10 -5.85 17.39
C GLU A 81 2.80 -5.65 18.16
N ALA A 82 2.74 -6.07 19.42
CA ALA A 82 1.59 -5.82 20.29
C ALA A 82 1.42 -4.33 20.62
N GLU A 83 2.52 -3.61 20.91
CA GLU A 83 2.51 -2.15 21.14
C GLU A 83 2.00 -1.41 19.90
N VAL A 84 2.53 -1.74 18.71
CA VAL A 84 2.08 -1.18 17.42
C VAL A 84 0.60 -1.49 17.17
N ALA A 85 0.16 -2.72 17.45
CA ALA A 85 -1.22 -3.13 17.26
C ALA A 85 -2.19 -2.44 18.23
N GLN A 86 -1.72 -1.98 19.40
CA GLN A 86 -2.54 -1.28 20.39
C GLN A 86 -2.51 0.24 20.23
N HIS A 87 -1.55 0.80 19.49
CA HIS A 87 -1.41 2.24 19.31
C HIS A 87 -2.57 2.81 18.45
N PRO A 88 -3.43 3.72 18.97
CA PRO A 88 -4.66 4.14 18.28
C PRO A 88 -4.44 4.76 16.90
N VAL A 89 -3.39 5.57 16.75
CA VAL A 89 -3.04 6.21 15.47
C VAL A 89 -2.60 5.16 14.43
N LEU A 90 -1.85 4.13 14.87
CA LEU A 90 -1.38 3.07 13.99
C LEU A 90 -2.52 2.11 13.63
N GLN A 91 -3.42 1.80 14.58
CA GLN A 91 -4.65 1.05 14.29
C GLN A 91 -5.47 1.71 13.19
N ARG A 92 -5.73 3.03 13.32
CA ARG A 92 -6.46 3.81 12.31
C ARG A 92 -5.73 3.80 10.97
N PHE A 93 -4.41 3.95 10.98
CA PHE A 93 -3.58 3.89 9.78
C PHE A 93 -3.67 2.54 9.07
N PHE A 94 -3.49 1.41 9.76
CA PHE A 94 -3.57 0.09 9.14
C PHE A 94 -4.99 -0.26 8.67
N ALA A 95 -6.02 0.12 9.45
CA ALA A 95 -7.40 -0.07 9.06
C ALA A 95 -7.74 0.72 7.78
N SER A 96 -7.40 2.01 7.73
CA SER A 96 -7.65 2.86 6.55
C SER A 96 -6.84 2.41 5.33
N GLN A 97 -5.60 1.95 5.52
CA GLN A 97 -4.78 1.37 4.47
C GLN A 97 -5.47 0.14 3.85
N LYS A 98 -5.95 -0.77 4.69
CA LYS A 98 -6.68 -1.96 4.24
C LYS A 98 -7.93 -1.57 3.44
N THR A 99 -8.74 -0.66 3.97
CA THR A 99 -9.96 -0.19 3.29
C THR A 99 -9.65 0.46 1.94
N MET A 100 -8.59 1.28 1.86
CA MET A 100 -8.14 1.88 0.61
C MET A 100 -7.72 0.81 -0.41
N ILE A 101 -6.93 -0.19 0.00
CA ILE A 101 -6.49 -1.28 -0.88
C ILE A 101 -7.69 -2.09 -1.38
N ASP A 102 -8.64 -2.42 -0.51
CA ASP A 102 -9.85 -3.16 -0.88
C ASP A 102 -10.70 -2.37 -1.88
N GLU A 103 -10.84 -1.05 -1.70
CA GLU A 103 -11.54 -0.17 -2.64
C GLU A 103 -10.84 -0.13 -4.01
N LEU A 104 -9.51 0.01 -4.04
CA LEU A 104 -8.73 -0.01 -5.28
C LEU A 104 -8.84 -1.35 -6.01
N HIS A 105 -8.88 -2.47 -5.28
CA HIS A 105 -9.15 -3.78 -5.87
C HIS A 105 -10.56 -3.85 -6.47
N SER A 106 -11.59 -3.37 -5.76
CA SER A 106 -12.96 -3.33 -6.28
C SER A 106 -13.08 -2.49 -7.55
N ILE A 107 -12.41 -1.34 -7.59
CA ILE A 107 -12.34 -0.47 -8.77
C ILE A 107 -11.68 -1.20 -9.94
N ASN A 108 -10.56 -1.88 -9.69
CA ASN A 108 -9.86 -2.66 -10.70
C ASN A 108 -10.75 -3.76 -11.27
N ASP A 109 -11.43 -4.54 -10.41
CA ASP A 109 -12.33 -5.60 -10.86
C ASP A 109 -13.48 -5.08 -11.73
N ARG A 110 -14.05 -3.92 -11.38
CA ARG A 110 -15.09 -3.27 -12.19
C ARG A 110 -14.56 -2.81 -13.55
N LEU A 111 -13.33 -2.29 -13.61
CA LEU A 111 -12.68 -1.95 -14.87
C LEU A 111 -12.45 -3.20 -15.73
N ARG A 112 -11.98 -4.29 -15.14
CA ARG A 112 -11.78 -5.57 -15.85
C ARG A 112 -13.08 -6.07 -16.46
N GLN A 113 -14.17 -6.07 -15.69
CA GLN A 113 -15.49 -6.48 -16.17
C GLN A 113 -15.97 -5.62 -17.34
N ARG A 114 -15.74 -4.31 -17.29
CA ARG A 114 -16.17 -3.38 -18.35
C ARG A 114 -15.32 -3.45 -19.61
N LEU A 115 -14.02 -3.67 -19.46
CA LEU A 115 -13.08 -3.64 -20.58
C LEU A 115 -12.79 -5.04 -21.14
N GLY A 116 -13.17 -6.10 -20.44
CA GLY A 116 -12.87 -7.49 -20.81
C GLY A 116 -11.38 -7.83 -20.72
N PHE A 117 -10.58 -7.00 -20.05
CA PHE A 117 -9.12 -7.13 -19.93
C PHE A 117 -8.67 -7.11 -18.48
N ASP A 118 -7.82 -8.06 -18.08
CA ASP A 118 -7.19 -8.09 -16.76
C ASP A 118 -5.93 -7.21 -16.72
N PHE A 119 -6.09 -5.94 -16.39
CA PHE A 119 -4.97 -5.00 -16.26
C PHE A 119 -3.98 -5.34 -15.15
N ALA A 120 -4.40 -6.00 -14.06
CA ALA A 120 -3.44 -6.34 -13.00
C ALA A 120 -2.56 -7.53 -13.40
N SER A 121 -3.05 -8.44 -14.24
CA SER A 121 -2.22 -9.50 -14.81
C SER A 121 -1.05 -8.95 -15.65
N LEU A 122 -1.25 -7.80 -16.30
CA LEU A 122 -0.25 -7.11 -17.13
C LEU A 122 0.66 -6.20 -16.33
N ALA A 123 0.19 -5.68 -15.19
CA ALA A 123 0.96 -4.81 -14.29
C ALA A 123 1.76 -5.58 -13.22
N ARG A 124 1.60 -6.91 -13.15
CA ARG A 124 2.47 -7.76 -12.32
C ARG A 124 3.91 -7.55 -12.79
N PRO A 125 4.86 -7.25 -11.88
CA PRO A 125 6.27 -7.36 -12.21
C PRO A 125 6.47 -8.74 -12.83
N ALA A 126 7.21 -8.83 -13.94
CA ALA A 126 7.70 -10.12 -14.39
C ALA A 126 8.56 -10.66 -13.24
N CYS A 127 7.97 -11.51 -12.39
CA CYS A 127 8.71 -12.31 -11.44
C CYS A 127 9.58 -13.25 -12.25
N ASN A 128 10.73 -12.76 -12.68
CA ASN A 128 11.86 -13.60 -13.03
C ASN A 128 12.49 -14.04 -11.70
N CYS A 129 11.83 -15.00 -11.05
CA CYS A 129 12.42 -15.76 -9.97
C CYS A 129 13.28 -16.86 -10.61
N GLY A 130 14.61 -16.75 -10.46
CA GLY A 130 15.58 -17.83 -10.75
C GLY A 130 16.20 -17.78 -12.14
#